data_AF-A0A849WZK6-F1
#
_entry.id   AF-A0A849WZK6-F1
#
_cell.length_a   1.000
_cell.length_b   1.000
_cell.length_c   1.000
_cell.angle_alpha   90.00
_cell.angle_beta   90.00
_cell.angle_gamma   90.00
#
_symmetry.space_group_name_H-M   'P 1'
#
loop_
_entity.id
_entity.type
_entity.pdbx_description
1 polymer ?
#
loop_
_entity_poly.entity_id
_entity_poly.type
_entity_poly.pdbx_seq_one_letter_code
_entity_poly.pdbx_strand_id
1 'polypeptide(L)' 'FDQGGADDGSTHAAMRLPLGLALQLSNTPVEFFMQAAPGIEFNPDTEFDMTGGVGVRYYFF' A
#
# COMPACT_ATOMS: atom_id res chain seq x y z
N PHE A 1 2.87 -5.13 10.61
CA PHE A 1 3.84 -4.03 10.79
C PHE A 1 4.35 -4.09 12.21
N ASP A 2 5.59 -4.56 12.40
CA ASP A 2 6.29 -4.53 13.69
C ASP A 2 7.08 -3.21 13.74
N GLN A 3 6.82 -2.39 14.77
CA GLN A 3 7.64 -1.21 15.07
C GLN A 3 8.69 -1.64 16.09
N GLY A 4 9.79 -2.20 15.59
CA GLY A 4 10.97 -2.53 16.38
C GLY A 4 12.06 -1.49 16.12
N GLY A 5 12.08 -0.42 16.92
CA GLY A 5 13.25 0.44 17.01
C GLY A 5 14.38 -0.30 17.71
N ALA A 6 15.51 -0.50 17.03
CA ALA A 6 16.79 -0.79 17.64
C ALA A 6 17.91 -0.26 16.73
N ASP A 7 18.70 0.67 17.26
CA ASP A 7 19.99 1.08 16.74
C ASP A 7 20.92 -0.14 16.55
N ASP A 8 20.96 -0.67 15.34
CA ASP A 8 22.10 -1.39 14.74
C ASP A 8 22.20 -0.89 13.29
N GLY A 9 23.40 -0.80 12.72
CA GLY A 9 23.67 -0.07 11.45
C GLY A 9 23.02 -0.62 10.17
N SER A 10 21.91 -1.34 10.23
CA SER A 10 21.21 -1.87 9.07
C SER A 10 20.31 -0.80 8.44
N THR A 11 20.73 -0.27 7.29
CA THR A 11 19.87 0.55 6.46
C THR A 11 18.85 -0.37 5.77
N HIS A 12 17.58 -0.22 6.12
CA HIS A 12 16.46 -0.88 5.47
C HIS A 12 15.90 0.05 4.39
N ALA A 13 15.88 -0.40 3.14
CA ALA A 13 15.26 0.34 2.05
C ALA A 13 14.13 -0.51 1.48
N ALA A 14 12.95 0.06 1.25
CA ALA A 14 11.84 -0.67 0.66
C ALA A 14 11.24 0.11 -0.52
N MET A 15 10.94 -0.61 -1.60
CA MET A 15 10.23 -0.08 -2.76
C MET A 15 8.84 -0.71 -2.82
N ARG A 16 7.80 0.10 -3.00
CA ARG A 16 6.43 -0.37 -3.18
C ARG A 16 5.83 0.23 -4.44
N LEU A 17 5.15 -0.59 -5.23
CA LEU A 17 4.46 -0.20 -6.45
C LEU A 17 2.94 -0.37 -6.29
N PRO A 18 2.23 0.62 -5.73
CA PRO A 18 0.78 0.55 -5.59
C PRO A 18 0.10 0.72 -6.95
N LEU A 19 -0.64 -0.30 -7.36
CA LEU A 19 -1.51 -0.32 -8.54
C LEU A 19 -2.95 -0.44 -8.08
N GLY A 20 -3.85 0.41 -8.60
CA GLY A 20 -5.25 0.37 -8.19
C GLY A 20 -6.22 0.75 -9.30
N LEU A 21 -7.45 0.26 -9.14
CA LEU A 21 -8.61 0.58 -9.96
C LEU A 21 -9.62 1.35 -9.09
N ALA A 22 -10.23 2.37 -9.66
CA ALA A 22 -11.29 3.15 -9.03
C ALA A 22 -12.54 3.13 -9.92
N LEU A 23 -13.68 2.79 -9.33
CA LEU A 23 -15.00 2.81 -9.93
C LEU A 23 -15.76 4.01 -9.39
N GLN A 24 -15.81 5.07 -10.19
CA GLN A 24 -16.52 6.30 -9.87
C GLN A 24 -17.98 6.19 -10.29
N LEU A 25 -18.90 6.32 -9.34
CA LEU A 25 -20.33 6.34 -9.62
C LEU A 25 -20.74 7.74 -10.04
N SER A 26 -21.15 7.93 -11.30
CA SER A 26 -21.47 9.26 -11.84
C SER A 26 -22.65 9.96 -11.15
N ASN A 27 -23.52 9.22 -10.46
CA ASN A 27 -24.73 9.73 -9.82
C ASN A 27 -24.66 9.78 -8.28
N THR A 28 -23.56 9.33 -7.66
CA THR A 28 -23.43 9.33 -6.20
C THR A 28 -22.02 9.77 -5.79
N PRO A 29 -21.86 10.43 -4.63
CA PRO A 29 -20.54 10.81 -4.09
C PRO A 29 -19.67 9.63 -3.61
N VAL A 30 -19.93 8.43 -4.13
CA VAL A 30 -19.32 7.19 -3.65
C VAL A 30 -18.42 6.64 -4.74
N GLU A 31 -17.19 6.27 -4.38
CA GLU A 31 -16.23 5.63 -5.26
C GLU A 31 -15.73 4.34 -4.61
N PHE A 32 -15.83 3.24 -5.33
CA PHE A 32 -15.23 1.98 -4.91
C PHE A 32 -13.82 1.89 -5.47
N PHE A 33 -12.87 1.40 -4.67
CA PHE A 33 -11.52 1.19 -5.17
C PHE A 33 -10.94 -0.13 -4.70
N MET A 34 -10.06 -0.68 -5.52
CA MET A 34 -9.24 -1.84 -5.20
C MET A 34 -7.79 -1.53 -5.54
N GLN A 35 -6.87 -1.95 -4.68
CA GLN A 35 -5.43 -1.81 -4.92
C GLN A 35 -4.70 -3.11 -4.61
N ALA A 36 -3.62 -3.33 -5.36
CA ALA A 36 -2.56 -4.26 -5.05
C ALA A 36 -1.24 -3.49 -5.02
N ALA A 37 -0.39 -3.76 -4.04
CA ALA A 37 0.87 -3.10 -3.82
C ALA A 37 1.96 -4.17 -3.61
N PRO A 38 2.53 -4.70 -4.70
CA PRO A 38 3.79 -5.43 -4.61
C PRO A 38 4.88 -4.54 -4.00
N GLY A 39 5.63 -5.11 -3.07
CA GLY A 39 6.71 -4.49 -2.34
C GLY A 39 7.97 -5.35 -2.41
N ILE A 40 9.13 -4.69 -2.42
CA ILE A 40 10.43 -5.33 -2.30
C ILE A 40 11.14 -4.61 -1.16
N GLU A 41 11.58 -5.37 -0.17
CA GLU A 41 12.38 -4.88 0.94
C GLU A 41 13.84 -5.29 0.74
N PHE A 42 14.71 -4.28 0.64
CA PHE A 42 16.16 -4.39 0.52
C PHE A 42 16.76 -4.36 1.93
N ASN A 43 16.79 -5.53 2.53
CA ASN A 43 17.54 -5.88 3.73
C ASN A 43 18.73 -6.76 3.32
N PRO A 44 19.61 -7.20 4.24
CA PRO A 44 20.65 -8.18 3.94
C PRO A 44 20.13 -9.43 3.21
N ASP A 45 18.86 -9.78 3.43
CA ASP A 45 18.08 -10.73 2.66
C ASP A 45 16.95 -9.97 1.95
N THR A 46 16.98 -9.91 0.61
CA THR A 46 15.91 -9.24 -0.14
C THR A 46 14.61 -10.04 -0.01
N GLU A 47 13.56 -9.42 0.48
CA GLU A 47 12.25 -10.06 0.66
C GLU A 47 11.19 -9.43 -0.26
N PHE A 48 10.37 -10.28 -0.87
CA PHE A 48 9.21 -9.85 -1.67
C PHE A 48 7.94 -9.93 -0.82
N ASP A 49 7.20 -8.83 -0.79
CA ASP A 49 5.93 -8.70 -0.11
C ASP A 49 4.83 -8.29 -1.10
N MET A 50 3.59 -8.68 -0.85
CA MET A 50 2.46 -8.20 -1.64
C MET A 50 1.30 -7.85 -0.72
N THR A 51 0.98 -6.57 -0.68
CA THR A 51 -0.16 -6.06 0.06
C THR A 51 -1.27 -5.66 -0.90
N GLY A 52 -2.48 -5.49 -0.39
CA GLY A 52 -3.61 -5.08 -1.19
C GLY A 52 -4.79 -4.73 -0.31
N GLY A 53 -5.76 -4.06 -0.90
CA GLY A 53 -6.94 -3.63 -0.17
C GLY A 53 -8.08 -3.28 -1.10
N VAL A 54 -9.30 -3.39 -0.58
CA VAL A 54 -10.51 -2.87 -1.20
C VAL A 54 -11.13 -1.85 -0.27
N GLY A 55 -11.76 -0.83 -0.82
CA GLY A 55 -12.35 0.24 -0.03
C GLY A 55 -13.39 1.04 -0.76
N VAL A 56 -14.00 1.95 -0.01
CA VAL A 56 -15.02 2.89 -0.48
C VAL A 56 -14.63 4.29 -0.03
N ARG A 57 -14.68 5.28 -0.91
CA ARG A 57 -14.47 6.68 -0.60
C ARG A 57 -15.79 7.42 -0.77
N TYR A 58 -16.13 8.22 0.24
CA TYR A 58 -17.28 9.11 0.21
C TYR A 58 -16.78 10.55 0.12
N TYR A 59 -17.17 11.27 -0.93
CA TYR A 59 -16.83 12.67 -1.11
C TYR A 59 -17.91 13.54 -0.46
N PHE A 60 -17.54 14.26 0.60
CA PHE A 60 -18.42 15.26 1.21
C PHE A 60 -18.34 16.56 0.40
N PHE A 61 -19.49 17.12 0.04
CA PHE A 61 -19.64 18.45 -0.54
C PHE A 61 -20.35 19.37 0.45
#